data_AF-A0A8S3XYA3-F1
#
_entry.id   AF-A0A8S3XYA3-F1
#
_cell.length_a   1.000
_cell.length_b   1.000
_cell.length_c   1.000
_cell.angle_alpha   90.00
_cell.angle_beta   90.00
_cell.angle_gamma   90.00
#
_symmetry.space_group_name_H-M   'P 1'
#
loop_
_entity.id
_entity.type
_entity.pdbx_description
1 polymer ?
#
loop_
_entity_poly.entity_id
_entity_poly.type
_entity_poly.pdbx_seq_one_letter_code
_entity_poly.pdbx_strand_id
1 'polypeptide(L)'
;MIGLAPICFLQHLKPSVASVIAATPVIDKVLQGFKKEELYSDYSLLRQLFQVLCTQKEIGYQICGHGFLFALGGSDTEELEPEFLPVLVAHYPTSTSRKNGVHISQVALTEKFAQFDYGPLKNIAIYNDISPPNYDLRLVKMKIALLVGRNDGVSSIEDTELLRDKLPNVVDYHVLPYKKLNHLDFVWGRNMDKYLFPHILSILDTYK
;
A
#
# COMPACT_ATOMS: atom_id res chain seq x y z
N MET A 1 15.22 -11.28 1.58
CA MET A 1 13.88 -10.76 1.25
C MET A 1 14.05 -9.68 0.19
N ILE A 2 13.13 -9.60 -0.78
CA ILE A 2 13.04 -8.50 -1.75
C ILE A 2 11.72 -7.78 -1.49
N GLY A 3 11.77 -6.52 -1.07
CA GLY A 3 10.60 -5.66 -0.86
C GLY A 3 10.32 -4.84 -2.11
N LEU A 4 9.14 -5.02 -2.70
CA LEU A 4 8.65 -4.25 -3.84
C LEU A 4 7.69 -3.18 -3.30
N ALA A 5 7.96 -1.90 -3.60
CA ALA A 5 7.23 -0.77 -3.01
C ALA A 5 7.04 -0.90 -1.48
N PRO A 6 8.14 -1.02 -0.71
CA PRO A 6 8.06 -1.36 0.71
C PRO A 6 7.38 -0.26 1.54
N ILE A 7 6.46 -0.63 2.43
CA ILE A 7 5.73 0.30 3.30
C ILE A 7 6.05 0.00 4.77
N CYS A 8 6.53 1.01 5.49
CA CYS A 8 6.70 1.01 6.95
C CYS A 8 6.37 2.41 7.51
N PHE A 9 6.80 3.44 6.80
CA PHE A 9 6.46 4.84 7.07
C PHE A 9 5.53 5.35 5.97
N LEU A 10 4.67 6.29 6.33
CA LEU A 10 3.66 6.89 5.46
C LEU A 10 3.61 8.41 5.71
N GLN A 11 4.79 9.04 5.84
CA GLN A 11 4.92 10.44 6.21
C GLN A 11 4.86 11.35 4.97
N HIS A 12 5.25 10.84 3.80
CA HIS A 12 5.37 11.60 2.56
C HIS A 12 4.38 11.09 1.50
N LEU A 13 3.12 10.94 1.89
CA LEU A 13 2.04 10.50 1.01
C LEU A 13 1.67 11.56 -0.03
N LYS A 14 1.28 11.12 -1.24
CA LYS A 14 0.66 12.03 -2.22
C LYS A 14 -0.65 12.63 -1.67
N PRO A 15 -1.04 13.86 -2.07
CA PRO A 15 -2.20 14.54 -1.51
C PRO A 15 -3.52 13.75 -1.57
N SER A 16 -3.72 12.98 -2.64
CA SER A 16 -4.88 12.11 -2.82
C SER A 16 -4.95 11.01 -1.75
N VAL A 17 -3.84 10.33 -1.47
CA VAL A 17 -3.74 9.29 -0.44
C VAL A 17 -3.85 9.91 0.96
N ALA A 18 -3.16 11.03 1.20
CA ALA A 18 -3.22 11.76 2.47
C ALA A 18 -4.66 12.19 2.82
N SER A 19 -5.46 12.60 1.82
CA SER A 19 -6.87 12.96 2.01
C SER A 19 -7.72 11.77 2.46
N VAL A 20 -7.47 10.58 1.92
CA VAL A 20 -8.16 9.34 2.33
C VAL A 20 -7.79 8.97 3.77
N ILE A 21 -6.50 9.06 4.12
CA ILE A 21 -6.02 8.83 5.49
C ILE A 21 -6.70 9.80 6.48
N ALA A 22 -6.74 11.09 6.14
CA ALA A 22 -7.37 12.11 6.99
C ALA A 22 -8.88 11.89 7.20
N ALA A 23 -9.57 11.29 6.22
CA ALA A 23 -10.99 10.95 6.33
C ALA A 23 -11.25 9.67 7.15
N THR A 24 -10.24 8.83 7.40
CA THR A 24 -10.41 7.53 8.02
C THR A 24 -11.08 7.55 9.40
N PRO A 25 -10.81 8.50 10.32
CA PRO A 25 -11.52 8.55 11.60
C PRO A 25 -13.05 8.72 11.46
N VAL A 26 -13.52 9.43 10.43
CA VAL A 26 -14.94 9.59 10.14
C VAL A 26 -15.50 8.30 9.55
N ILE A 27 -14.81 7.73 8.57
CA ILE A 27 -15.18 6.47 7.92
C ILE A 27 -15.27 5.35 8.97
N ASP A 28 -14.31 5.27 9.88
CA ASP A 28 -14.26 4.25 10.94
C ASP A 28 -15.46 4.33 11.87
N LYS A 29 -15.86 5.54 12.30
CA LYS A 29 -17.07 5.73 13.11
C LYS A 29 -18.33 5.25 12.39
N VAL A 30 -18.45 5.53 11.09
CA VAL A 30 -19.58 5.06 10.28
C VAL A 30 -19.58 3.53 10.19
N LEU A 31 -18.44 2.93 9.86
CA LEU A 31 -18.28 1.46 9.78
C LEU A 31 -18.60 0.79 11.12
N GLN A 32 -18.11 1.35 12.22
CA GLN A 32 -18.40 0.87 13.57
C GLN A 32 -19.89 0.96 13.91
N GLY A 33 -20.57 2.06 13.54
CA GLY A 33 -22.01 2.23 13.71
C GLY A 33 -22.83 1.15 12.99
N PHE A 34 -22.38 0.74 11.80
CA PHE A 34 -22.96 -0.38 11.05
C PHE A 34 -22.40 -1.76 11.44
N LYS A 35 -21.53 -1.85 12.44
CA LYS A 35 -20.85 -3.09 12.87
C LYS A 35 -20.14 -3.82 11.73
N LYS A 36 -19.58 -3.06 10.77
CA LYS A 36 -18.82 -3.61 9.64
C LYS A 36 -17.37 -3.81 10.04
N GLU A 37 -17.00 -5.06 10.32
CA GLU A 37 -15.61 -5.43 10.64
C GLU A 37 -14.84 -5.97 9.44
N GLU A 38 -15.52 -6.45 8.40
CA GLU A 38 -14.92 -6.85 7.13
C GLU A 38 -15.15 -5.77 6.07
N LEU A 39 -14.07 -5.32 5.43
CA LEU A 39 -14.07 -4.37 4.33
C LEU A 39 -13.81 -5.13 3.02
N TYR A 40 -14.43 -4.67 1.93
CA TYR A 40 -14.28 -5.25 0.58
C TYR A 40 -14.60 -6.75 0.50
N SER A 41 -15.50 -7.26 1.35
CA SER A 41 -15.99 -8.64 1.26
C SER A 41 -16.55 -8.94 -0.13
N ASP A 42 -16.36 -10.17 -0.60
CA ASP A 42 -16.86 -10.65 -1.89
C ASP A 42 -18.37 -10.44 -2.04
N TYR A 43 -19.11 -10.57 -0.93
CA TYR A 43 -20.56 -10.41 -0.87
C TYR A 43 -21.02 -8.98 -0.56
N SER A 44 -20.09 -8.02 -0.41
CA SER A 44 -20.47 -6.64 -0.09
C SER A 44 -21.04 -5.91 -1.30
N LEU A 45 -22.16 -5.20 -1.10
CA LEU A 45 -22.76 -4.34 -2.12
C LEU A 45 -21.75 -3.34 -2.72
N LEU A 46 -20.84 -2.82 -1.89
CA LEU A 46 -19.81 -1.89 -2.34
C LEU A 46 -18.89 -2.53 -3.41
N ARG A 47 -18.47 -3.79 -3.20
CA ARG A 47 -17.60 -4.49 -4.15
C ARG A 47 -18.35 -4.85 -5.43
N GLN A 48 -19.61 -5.27 -5.33
CA GLN A 48 -20.44 -5.57 -6.50
C GLN A 48 -20.69 -4.32 -7.36
N LEU A 49 -21.02 -3.19 -6.73
CA LEU A 49 -21.18 -1.91 -7.42
C LEU A 49 -19.88 -1.45 -8.07
N PHE A 50 -18.74 -1.60 -7.37
CA PHE A 50 -17.42 -1.29 -7.91
C PHE A 50 -17.15 -2.12 -9.17
N GLN A 51 -17.34 -3.44 -9.12
CA GLN A 51 -17.15 -4.31 -10.28
C GLN A 51 -18.01 -3.88 -11.48
N VAL A 52 -19.32 -3.70 -11.28
CA VAL A 52 -20.24 -3.29 -12.36
C VAL A 52 -19.83 -1.95 -12.98
N LEU A 53 -19.43 -0.99 -12.15
CA LEU A 53 -19.02 0.35 -12.59
C LEU A 53 -17.71 0.30 -13.37
N CYS A 54 -16.72 -0.43 -12.88
CA CYS A 54 -15.40 -0.51 -13.48
C CYS A 54 -15.38 -1.33 -14.78
N THR A 55 -16.33 -2.25 -14.99
CA THR A 55 -16.44 -3.02 -16.23
C THR A 55 -17.22 -2.30 -17.33
N GLN A 56 -17.72 -1.09 -17.08
CA GLN A 56 -18.39 -0.30 -18.12
C GLN A 56 -17.39 0.17 -19.18
N LYS A 57 -17.66 -0.17 -20.44
CA LYS A 57 -16.74 0.06 -21.57
C LYS A 57 -16.25 1.51 -21.71
N GLU A 58 -17.16 2.48 -21.57
CA GLU A 58 -16.86 3.88 -21.87
C GLU A 58 -16.35 4.67 -20.65
N ILE A 59 -16.76 4.29 -19.43
CA ILE A 59 -16.50 5.08 -18.21
C ILE A 59 -15.67 4.34 -17.15
N GLY A 60 -15.56 3.01 -17.26
CA GLY A 60 -14.94 2.18 -16.23
C GLY A 60 -13.49 2.53 -15.96
N TYR A 61 -12.70 2.75 -17.02
CA TYR A 61 -11.30 3.15 -16.88
C TYR A 61 -11.12 4.57 -16.33
N GLN A 62 -12.01 5.50 -16.70
CA GLN A 62 -11.99 6.86 -16.16
C GLN A 62 -12.30 6.88 -14.67
N ILE A 63 -13.32 6.15 -14.25
CA ILE A 63 -13.75 6.13 -12.86
C ILE A 63 -12.79 5.31 -11.99
N CYS A 64 -12.45 4.09 -12.41
CA CYS A 64 -11.72 3.17 -11.58
C CYS A 64 -10.21 3.23 -11.81
N GLY A 65 -9.76 3.32 -13.07
CA GLY A 65 -8.36 3.54 -13.39
C GLY A 65 -7.89 4.89 -12.88
N HIS A 66 -8.38 5.98 -13.48
CA HIS A 66 -7.97 7.33 -13.10
C HIS A 66 -8.51 7.77 -11.73
N GLY A 67 -9.81 7.56 -11.46
CA GLY A 67 -10.45 8.10 -10.26
C GLY A 67 -10.15 7.36 -8.96
N PHE A 68 -9.72 6.08 -9.01
CA PHE A 68 -9.45 5.28 -7.81
C PHE A 68 -8.03 4.73 -7.78
N LEU A 69 -7.67 3.88 -8.74
CA LEU A 69 -6.38 3.16 -8.75
C LEU A 69 -5.20 4.12 -8.85
N PHE A 70 -5.18 5.00 -9.87
CA PHE A 70 -4.10 5.96 -10.08
C PHE A 70 -4.13 7.13 -9.09
N ALA A 71 -5.30 7.47 -8.57
CA ALA A 71 -5.42 8.44 -7.48
C ALA A 71 -4.67 7.95 -6.24
N LEU A 72 -4.66 6.64 -5.97
CA LEU A 72 -3.97 6.07 -4.81
C LEU A 72 -2.53 5.63 -5.14
N GLY A 73 -2.35 4.81 -6.17
CA GLY A 73 -1.07 4.19 -6.50
C GLY A 73 -0.09 5.10 -7.23
N GLY A 74 -0.56 6.17 -7.87
CA GLY A 74 0.17 6.99 -8.83
C GLY A 74 -0.28 6.71 -10.27
N SER A 75 -0.19 7.71 -11.15
CA SER A 75 -0.73 7.61 -12.51
C SER A 75 0.26 6.98 -13.48
N ASP A 76 -0.11 5.84 -14.08
CA ASP A 76 0.62 5.25 -15.21
C ASP A 76 -0.30 4.45 -16.16
N THR A 77 -0.79 5.14 -17.19
CA THR A 77 -1.60 4.51 -18.25
C THR A 77 -0.78 3.67 -19.23
N GLU A 78 0.55 3.78 -19.23
CA GLU A 78 1.41 2.99 -20.13
C GLU A 78 1.60 1.56 -19.60
N GLU A 79 1.50 1.38 -18.28
CA GLU A 79 1.67 0.09 -17.62
C GLU A 79 0.36 -0.63 -17.31
N LEU A 80 -0.70 0.10 -16.94
CA LEU A 80 -2.02 -0.49 -16.68
C LEU A 80 -2.97 -0.26 -17.87
N GLU A 81 -3.06 -1.25 -18.75
CA GLU A 81 -3.90 -1.20 -19.95
C GLU A 81 -5.42 -1.21 -19.62
N PRO A 82 -6.25 -0.40 -20.30
CA PRO A 82 -7.70 -0.39 -20.10
C PRO A 82 -8.36 -1.76 -20.27
N GLU A 83 -7.87 -2.57 -21.19
CA GLU A 83 -8.37 -3.92 -21.48
C GLU A 83 -8.12 -4.90 -20.32
N PHE A 84 -7.12 -4.63 -19.49
CA PHE A 84 -6.82 -5.45 -18.31
C PHE A 84 -7.68 -5.07 -17.09
N LEU A 85 -8.26 -3.87 -17.07
CA LEU A 85 -9.05 -3.39 -15.92
C LEU A 85 -10.19 -4.33 -15.53
N PRO A 86 -10.99 -4.91 -16.44
CA PRO A 86 -12.05 -5.86 -16.07
C PRO A 86 -11.53 -7.09 -15.33
N VAL A 87 -10.34 -7.60 -15.72
CA VAL A 87 -9.70 -8.72 -15.05
C VAL A 87 -9.21 -8.31 -13.67
N LEU A 88 -8.55 -7.16 -13.57
CA LEU A 88 -8.07 -6.61 -12.29
C LEU A 88 -9.22 -6.47 -11.29
N VAL A 89 -10.32 -5.81 -11.66
CA VAL A 89 -11.42 -5.51 -10.73
C VAL A 89 -12.29 -6.74 -10.37
N ALA A 90 -12.22 -7.80 -11.18
CA ALA A 90 -12.82 -9.08 -10.82
C ALA A 90 -12.14 -9.72 -9.60
N HIS A 91 -10.83 -9.46 -9.43
CA HIS A 91 -10.01 -10.05 -8.37
C HIS A 91 -9.60 -9.07 -7.27
N TYR A 92 -9.62 -7.75 -7.52
CA TYR A 92 -9.21 -6.72 -6.59
C TYR A 92 -10.28 -5.61 -6.45
N PRO A 93 -10.51 -5.05 -5.25
CA PRO A 93 -9.91 -5.42 -3.98
C PRO A 93 -10.43 -6.75 -3.43
N THR A 94 -9.60 -7.38 -2.59
CA THR A 94 -9.98 -8.52 -1.74
C THR A 94 -10.23 -8.04 -0.31
N SER A 95 -10.79 -8.91 0.53
CA SER A 95 -11.24 -8.51 1.86
C SER A 95 -10.09 -8.23 2.84
N THR A 96 -10.33 -7.26 3.73
CA THR A 96 -9.45 -6.94 4.87
C THR A 96 -10.31 -6.59 6.09
N SER A 97 -9.74 -6.65 7.29
CA SER A 97 -10.45 -6.17 8.48
C SER A 97 -10.47 -4.64 8.56
N ARG A 98 -11.53 -4.08 9.15
CA ARG A 98 -11.64 -2.67 9.53
C ARG A 98 -10.43 -2.24 10.35
N LYS A 99 -10.04 -3.07 11.32
CA LYS A 99 -8.88 -2.84 12.18
C LYS A 99 -7.59 -2.63 11.38
N ASN A 100 -7.37 -3.41 10.31
CA ASN A 100 -6.20 -3.24 9.45
C ASN A 100 -6.21 -1.88 8.72
N GLY A 101 -7.35 -1.46 8.18
CA GLY A 101 -7.49 -0.14 7.55
C GLY A 101 -7.27 1.02 8.52
N VAL A 102 -7.79 0.90 9.75
CA VAL A 102 -7.54 1.86 10.83
C VAL A 102 -6.06 1.88 11.21
N HIS A 103 -5.41 0.72 11.28
CA HIS A 103 -3.99 0.63 11.64
C HIS A 103 -3.10 1.38 10.65
N ILE A 104 -3.31 1.18 9.34
CA ILE A 104 -2.57 1.92 8.30
C ILE A 104 -2.72 3.43 8.51
N SER A 105 -3.94 3.88 8.84
CA SER A 105 -4.20 5.29 9.11
C SER A 105 -3.55 5.79 10.40
N GLN A 106 -3.47 4.96 11.45
CA GLN A 106 -2.72 5.30 12.66
C GLN A 106 -1.23 5.48 12.36
N VAL A 107 -0.64 4.59 11.55
CA VAL A 107 0.77 4.69 11.15
C VAL A 107 1.03 6.01 10.42
N ALA A 108 0.16 6.38 9.48
CA ALA A 108 0.28 7.63 8.75
C ALA A 108 0.05 8.87 9.64
N LEU A 109 -1.03 8.90 10.43
CA LEU A 109 -1.40 10.06 11.26
C LEU A 109 -0.45 10.29 12.45
N THR A 110 0.16 9.24 12.98
CA THR A 110 1.13 9.35 14.09
C THR A 110 2.57 9.43 13.60
N GLU A 111 2.79 9.20 12.30
CA GLU A 111 4.11 9.11 11.67
C GLU A 111 5.03 8.05 12.31
N LYS A 112 4.43 7.07 13.01
CA LYS A 112 5.14 6.02 13.76
C LYS A 112 4.83 4.66 13.19
N PHE A 113 5.89 3.91 12.90
CA PHE A 113 5.78 2.49 12.61
C PHE A 113 5.63 1.71 13.93
N ALA A 114 4.38 1.56 14.38
CA ALA A 114 4.03 1.01 15.69
C ALA A 114 2.90 -0.02 15.61
N GLN A 115 2.72 -0.77 16.70
CA GLN A 115 1.57 -1.66 16.86
C GLN A 115 0.24 -0.86 16.90
N PHE A 116 -0.89 -1.57 16.76
CA PHE A 116 -2.21 -0.94 16.74
C PHE A 116 -2.49 -0.18 18.04
N ASP A 117 -2.96 1.06 17.93
CA ASP A 117 -3.40 1.86 19.07
C ASP A 117 -4.87 1.54 19.38
N TYR A 118 -5.13 0.94 20.54
CA TYR A 118 -6.47 0.62 21.01
C TYR A 118 -7.12 1.73 21.87
N GLY A 119 -6.39 2.84 22.07
CA GLY A 119 -6.69 3.87 23.06
C GLY A 119 -6.07 3.56 24.42
N PRO A 120 -5.90 4.59 25.29
CA PRO A 120 -5.03 4.52 26.47
C PRO A 120 -5.33 3.37 27.42
N LEU A 121 -6.60 3.15 27.77
CA LEU A 121 -6.99 2.11 28.74
C LEU A 121 -6.69 0.69 28.23
N LYS A 122 -6.95 0.45 26.94
CA LYS A 122 -6.74 -0.86 26.35
C LYS A 122 -5.27 -1.09 25.98
N ASN A 123 -4.52 -0.03 25.66
CA ASN A 123 -3.07 -0.11 25.53
C ASN A 123 -2.41 -0.47 26.86
N ILE A 124 -2.84 0.09 28.00
CA ILE A 124 -2.29 -0.30 29.31
C ILE A 124 -2.52 -1.79 29.55
N ALA A 125 -3.72 -2.30 29.25
CA ALA A 125 -4.03 -3.72 29.43
C ALA A 125 -3.24 -4.66 28.50
N ILE A 126 -2.90 -4.23 27.29
CA ILE A 126 -2.25 -5.08 26.27
C ILE A 126 -0.72 -4.92 26.26
N TYR A 127 -0.24 -3.68 26.39
CA TYR A 127 1.15 -3.29 26.23
C TYR A 127 1.82 -2.86 27.53
N ASN A 128 1.07 -2.70 28.61
CA ASN A 128 1.55 -2.10 29.87
C ASN A 128 2.08 -0.65 29.68
N ASP A 129 1.54 0.06 28.69
CA ASP A 129 1.87 1.44 28.36
C ASP A 129 0.61 2.15 27.82
N ILE A 130 0.54 3.47 27.94
CA ILE A 130 -0.55 4.29 27.37
C ILE A 130 -0.51 4.33 25.84
N SER A 131 0.66 4.14 25.23
CA SER A 131 0.86 4.14 23.77
C SER A 131 1.31 2.77 23.27
N PRO A 132 1.00 2.40 22.01
CA PRO A 132 1.53 1.17 21.44
C PRO A 132 3.06 1.26 21.25
N PRO A 133 3.79 0.15 21.43
CA PRO A 133 5.23 0.12 21.17
C PRO A 133 5.53 0.21 19.66
N ASN A 134 6.63 0.89 19.33
CA ASN A 134 7.17 0.92 17.97
C ASN A 134 7.71 -0.46 17.57
N TYR A 135 7.63 -0.80 16.29
CA TYR A 135 8.36 -1.96 15.76
C TYR A 135 9.86 -1.63 15.66
N ASP A 136 10.69 -2.44 16.31
CA ASP A 136 12.14 -2.25 16.30
C ASP A 136 12.78 -2.87 15.05
N LEU A 137 12.96 -2.06 14.01
CA LEU A 137 13.58 -2.47 12.74
C LEU A 137 15.04 -2.96 12.90
N ARG A 138 15.72 -2.61 14.00
CA ARG A 138 17.09 -3.10 14.27
C ARG A 138 17.13 -4.61 14.55
N LEU A 139 15.99 -5.20 14.92
CA LEU A 139 15.86 -6.64 15.14
C LEU A 139 15.78 -7.45 13.85
N VAL A 140 15.67 -6.79 12.69
CA VAL A 140 15.58 -7.45 11.39
C VAL A 140 16.95 -7.99 10.96
N LYS A 141 17.12 -9.32 11.04
CA LYS A 141 18.40 -9.99 10.79
C LYS A 141 18.63 -10.43 9.34
N MET A 142 17.56 -10.56 8.56
CA MET A 142 17.65 -11.04 7.17
C MET A 142 18.20 -9.95 6.25
N LYS A 143 18.91 -10.36 5.19
CA LYS A 143 19.30 -9.47 4.09
C LYS A 143 18.05 -8.99 3.34
N ILE A 144 17.97 -7.70 3.08
CA ILE A 144 16.81 -7.07 2.42
C ILE A 144 17.27 -6.28 1.20
N ALA A 145 16.65 -6.54 0.05
CA ALA A 145 16.68 -5.64 -1.09
C ALA A 145 15.38 -4.82 -1.12
N LEU A 146 15.45 -3.52 -1.40
CA LEU A 146 14.31 -2.60 -1.47
C LEU A 146 14.22 -2.03 -2.89
N LEU A 147 13.15 -2.33 -3.61
CA LEU A 147 12.90 -1.84 -4.97
C LEU A 147 11.77 -0.81 -4.96
N VAL A 148 12.03 0.38 -5.49
CA VAL A 148 11.20 1.56 -5.29
C VAL A 148 10.84 2.23 -6.62
N GLY A 149 9.59 2.68 -6.76
CA GLY A 149 9.08 3.44 -7.90
C GLY A 149 9.03 4.94 -7.62
N ARG A 150 9.47 5.77 -8.57
CA ARG A 150 9.51 7.23 -8.38
C ARG A 150 8.14 7.90 -8.32
N ASN A 151 7.13 7.27 -8.92
CA ASN A 151 5.78 7.81 -9.01
C ASN A 151 4.80 7.05 -8.10
N ASP A 152 5.30 6.26 -7.16
CA ASP A 152 4.49 5.56 -6.18
C ASP A 152 3.74 6.57 -5.29
N GLY A 153 2.42 6.39 -5.15
CA GLY A 153 1.57 7.26 -4.34
C GLY A 153 1.53 6.91 -2.85
N VAL A 154 2.01 5.73 -2.48
CA VAL A 154 1.93 5.15 -1.13
C VAL A 154 3.33 4.93 -0.53
N SER A 155 4.27 4.38 -1.30
CA SER A 155 5.66 4.11 -0.90
C SER A 155 6.60 5.15 -1.52
N SER A 156 6.61 6.34 -0.92
CA SER A 156 7.43 7.47 -1.40
C SER A 156 8.93 7.18 -1.34
N ILE A 157 9.73 7.92 -2.10
CA ILE A 157 11.19 7.80 -2.04
C ILE A 157 11.67 8.14 -0.63
N GLU A 158 11.16 9.23 -0.06
CA GLU A 158 11.51 9.73 1.26
C GLU A 158 11.23 8.69 2.37
N ASP A 159 10.05 8.06 2.35
CA ASP A 159 9.68 7.04 3.34
C ASP A 159 10.50 5.74 3.17
N THR A 160 10.86 5.38 1.93
CA THR A 160 11.69 4.19 1.67
C THR A 160 13.16 4.43 1.98
N GLU A 161 13.69 5.64 1.80
CA GLU A 161 15.03 6.02 2.26
C GLU A 161 15.10 6.00 3.79
N LEU A 162 14.08 6.50 4.48
CA LEU A 162 13.96 6.39 5.93
C LEU A 162 13.95 4.92 6.40
N LEU A 163 13.25 4.05 5.68
CA LEU A 163 13.25 2.62 5.95
C LEU A 163 14.63 2.00 5.71
N ARG A 164 15.28 2.33 4.59
CA ARG A 164 16.64 1.86 4.26
C ARG A 164 17.61 2.18 5.39
N ASP A 165 17.59 3.43 5.87
CA ASP A 165 18.53 3.92 6.87
C ASP A 165 18.28 3.33 8.27
N LYS A 166 17.06 2.87 8.55
CA LYS A 166 16.71 2.20 9.83
C LYS A 166 16.95 0.70 9.83
N LEU A 167 17.05 0.07 8.66
CA LEU A 167 17.28 -1.37 8.54
C LEU A 167 18.79 -1.67 8.61
N PRO A 168 19.22 -2.65 9.42
CA PRO A 168 20.65 -2.92 9.61
C PRO A 168 21.30 -3.68 8.44
N ASN A 169 20.51 -4.33 7.57
CA ASN A 169 21.00 -5.30 6.58
C ASN A 169 20.41 -5.10 5.18
N VAL A 170 20.34 -3.85 4.71
CA VAL A 170 19.95 -3.57 3.33
C VAL A 170 21.11 -3.88 2.40
N VAL A 171 20.92 -4.87 1.53
CA VAL A 171 21.95 -5.34 0.57
C VAL A 171 21.79 -4.72 -0.82
N ASP A 172 20.61 -4.14 -1.08
CA ASP A 172 20.33 -3.39 -2.29
C ASP A 172 19.18 -2.40 -2.02
N TYR A 173 19.36 -1.16 -2.44
CA TYR A 173 18.32 -0.15 -2.46
C TYR A 173 18.29 0.44 -3.87
N HIS A 174 17.25 0.13 -4.61
CA HIS A 174 17.21 0.41 -6.04
C HIS A 174 15.93 1.16 -6.42
N VAL A 175 16.11 2.42 -6.84
CA VAL A 175 15.05 3.21 -7.46
C VAL A 175 15.01 2.85 -8.94
N LEU A 176 13.92 2.21 -9.36
CA LEU A 176 13.80 1.71 -10.73
C LEU A 176 13.85 2.85 -11.76
N PRO A 177 14.47 2.60 -12.94
CA PRO A 177 14.79 3.66 -13.89
C PRO A 177 13.53 4.24 -14.55
N TYR A 178 12.46 3.46 -14.68
CA TYR A 178 11.23 3.88 -15.30
C TYR A 178 10.50 4.92 -14.42
N LYS A 179 10.41 6.16 -14.91
CA LYS A 179 10.02 7.33 -14.11
C LYS A 179 8.56 7.33 -13.65
N LYS A 180 7.67 6.70 -14.41
CA LYS A 180 6.24 6.63 -14.10
C LYS A 180 5.86 5.44 -13.21
N LEU A 181 6.83 4.57 -12.91
CA LEU A 181 6.62 3.41 -12.04
C LEU A 181 5.97 3.81 -10.73
N ASN A 182 4.76 3.29 -10.53
CA ASN A 182 3.88 3.57 -9.42
C ASN A 182 3.66 2.31 -8.55
N HIS A 183 2.83 2.40 -7.52
CA HIS A 183 2.59 1.31 -6.56
C HIS A 183 2.05 0.02 -7.19
N LEU A 184 1.17 0.18 -8.18
CA LEU A 184 0.41 -0.90 -8.82
C LEU A 184 1.25 -1.64 -9.85
N ASP A 185 2.19 -0.95 -10.49
CA ASP A 185 2.94 -1.49 -11.61
C ASP A 185 3.78 -2.70 -11.20
N PHE A 186 4.29 -2.74 -9.96
CA PHE A 186 5.02 -3.89 -9.40
C PHE A 186 4.25 -5.22 -9.49
N VAL A 187 2.92 -5.18 -9.60
CA VAL A 187 2.05 -6.36 -9.74
C VAL A 187 1.36 -6.41 -11.09
N TRP A 188 0.91 -5.27 -11.62
CA TRP A 188 0.02 -5.21 -12.79
C TRP A 188 0.59 -4.52 -14.02
N GLY A 189 1.83 -4.01 -13.95
CA GLY A 189 2.42 -3.33 -15.10
C GLY A 189 2.84 -4.32 -16.17
N ARG A 190 2.42 -4.05 -17.41
CA ARG A 190 2.64 -4.91 -18.57
C ARG A 190 4.11 -5.14 -18.94
N ASN A 191 5.03 -4.26 -18.53
CA ASN A 191 6.45 -4.31 -18.90
C ASN A 191 7.40 -4.61 -17.72
N MET A 192 6.91 -5.19 -16.61
CA MET A 192 7.79 -5.57 -15.47
C MET A 192 8.92 -6.53 -15.87
N ASP A 193 8.72 -7.31 -16.94
CA ASP A 193 9.72 -8.19 -17.53
C ASP A 193 10.97 -7.44 -18.04
N LYS A 194 10.83 -6.15 -18.38
CA LYS A 194 11.93 -5.36 -18.93
C LYS A 194 12.77 -4.67 -17.86
N TYR A 195 12.16 -4.21 -16.78
CA TYR A 195 12.87 -3.36 -15.82
C TYR A 195 12.79 -3.82 -14.36
N LEU A 196 11.84 -4.68 -13.97
CA LEU A 196 11.77 -5.19 -12.60
C LEU A 196 12.37 -6.59 -12.50
N PHE A 197 11.88 -7.54 -13.29
CA PHE A 197 12.26 -8.96 -13.17
C PHE A 197 13.75 -9.24 -13.43
N PRO A 198 14.42 -8.59 -14.41
CA PRO A 198 15.86 -8.80 -14.60
C PRO A 198 16.67 -8.43 -13.35
N HIS A 199 16.28 -7.36 -12.65
CA HIS A 199 16.93 -6.93 -11.42
C HIS A 199 16.65 -7.87 -10.24
N ILE A 200 15.40 -8.32 -10.09
CA ILE A 200 15.02 -9.34 -9.10
C ILE A 200 15.87 -10.61 -9.29
N LEU A 201 15.95 -11.12 -10.52
CA LEU A 201 16.73 -12.32 -10.83
C LEU A 201 18.21 -12.12 -10.52
N SER A 202 18.78 -10.95 -10.85
CA SER A 202 20.15 -10.60 -10.49
C SER A 202 20.40 -10.61 -8.97
N ILE A 203 19.46 -10.09 -8.18
CA ILE A 203 19.55 -10.12 -6.70
C ILE A 203 19.52 -11.57 -6.19
N LEU A 204 18.57 -12.37 -6.69
CA LEU A 204 18.43 -13.77 -6.31
C LEU A 204 19.68 -14.59 -6.67
N ASP A 205 20.31 -14.30 -7.81
CA ASP A 205 21.55 -14.97 -8.21
C ASP A 205 22.76 -14.54 -7.37
N THR A 206 22.80 -13.27 -6.95
CA THR A 206 23.91 -12.71 -6.16
C THR A 206 23.87 -13.17 -4.70
N TYR A 207 22.68 -13.31 -4.12
CA TYR A 207 22.48 -13.54 -2.69
C TYR A 207 21.85 -14.90 -2.35
N LYS A 208 22.24 -15.95 -3.09
CA LYS A 208 21.86 -17.35 -2.82
C LYS A 208 22.18 -17.80 -1.39
#